data_AF-A0A550CB57-F1
#
_entry.id   AF-A0A550CB57-F1
#
_cell.length_a   1.000
_cell.length_b   1.000
_cell.length_c   1.000
_cell.angle_alpha   90.00
_cell.angle_beta   90.00
_cell.angle_gamma   90.00
#
_symmetry.space_group_name_H-M   'P 1'
#
loop_
_entity.id
_entity.type
_entity.pdbx_description
1 polymer ?
#
loop_
_entity_poly.entity_id
_entity_poly.type
_entity_poly.pdbx_seq_one_letter_code
_entity_poly.pdbx_strand_id
1 'polypeptide(L)'
;MQPSSVRASLGGLVPPKIASPNLVSGGSGAALRPLVAFYSKLPKGEATAAPGGFKKFFVGRNATAKPLLAVILGLWTIGYTIDYQMHLKHHKNHPH
;
A
#
# COMPACT_ATOMS: atom_id res chain seq x y z
N MET A 1 -47.15 -9.63 -18.87
CA MET A 1 -46.23 -10.32 -17.94
C MET A 1 -46.27 -9.59 -16.60
N GLN A 2 -46.96 -10.15 -15.61
CA GLN A 2 -47.12 -9.54 -14.28
C GLN A 2 -45.85 -9.81 -13.44
N PRO A 3 -45.25 -8.80 -12.78
CA PRO A 3 -44.12 -9.03 -11.90
C PRO A 3 -44.57 -9.84 -10.67
N SER A 4 -43.87 -10.94 -10.38
CA SER A 4 -44.11 -11.76 -9.19
C SER A 4 -44.00 -10.91 -7.92
N SER A 5 -44.90 -11.10 -6.95
CA SER A 5 -44.97 -10.37 -5.67
C SER A 5 -43.63 -10.33 -4.91
N VAL A 6 -42.81 -11.37 -5.08
CA VAL A 6 -41.45 -11.47 -4.51
C VAL A 6 -40.47 -10.44 -5.11
N ARG A 7 -40.62 -10.09 -6.38
CA ARG A 7 -39.79 -9.07 -7.05
C ARG A 7 -40.16 -7.65 -6.61
N ALA A 8 -41.44 -7.40 -6.31
CA ALA A 8 -41.89 -6.11 -5.80
C ALA A 8 -41.45 -5.88 -4.35
N SER A 9 -41.48 -6.91 -3.50
CA SER A 9 -40.98 -6.81 -2.12
C SER A 9 -39.46 -6.68 -2.02
N LEU A 10 -38.72 -7.23 -2.98
CA LEU A 10 -37.25 -7.13 -3.05
C LEU A 10 -36.74 -5.87 -3.77
N GLY A 11 -37.63 -5.09 -4.44
CA GLY A 11 -37.27 -3.91 -5.22
C GLY A 11 -36.75 -2.72 -4.41
N GLY A 12 -36.95 -2.71 -3.09
CA GLY A 12 -36.42 -1.71 -2.15
C GLY A 12 -35.24 -2.18 -1.30
N LEU A 13 -34.83 -3.46 -1.42
CA LEU A 13 -33.77 -4.05 -0.58
C LEU A 13 -32.38 -3.54 -0.97
N VAL A 14 -32.20 -3.23 -2.25
CA VAL A 14 -30.97 -2.64 -2.77
C VAL A 14 -31.32 -1.24 -3.25
N PRO A 15 -30.96 -0.18 -2.50
CA PRO A 15 -31.26 1.17 -2.93
C PRO A 15 -30.60 1.41 -4.30
N PRO A 16 -31.34 1.94 -5.28
CA PRO A 16 -30.78 2.22 -6.60
C PRO A 16 -29.64 3.23 -6.46
N LYS A 17 -28.66 3.15 -7.35
CA LYS A 17 -27.40 3.92 -7.33
C LYS A 17 -27.62 5.40 -7.72
N ILE A 18 -28.62 6.06 -7.12
CA ILE A 18 -29.11 7.41 -7.44
C ILE A 18 -28.43 8.47 -6.56
N ALA A 19 -27.78 8.07 -5.48
CA ALA A 19 -26.93 8.95 -4.71
C ALA A 19 -25.85 8.14 -4.00
N SER A 20 -24.58 8.52 -4.21
CA SER A 20 -23.59 8.19 -3.18
C SER A 20 -24.09 8.77 -1.84
N PRO A 21 -23.88 8.11 -0.68
CA PRO A 21 -24.36 8.60 0.62
C PRO A 21 -24.01 10.08 0.90
N ASN A 22 -22.96 10.57 0.25
CA ASN A 22 -22.53 11.97 0.24
C ASN A 22 -23.54 12.99 -0.33
N LEU A 23 -24.48 12.56 -1.18
CA LEU A 23 -25.46 13.42 -1.84
C LEU A 23 -26.80 13.50 -1.08
N VAL A 24 -27.15 12.47 -0.29
CA VAL A 24 -28.41 12.43 0.48
C VAL A 24 -28.31 13.22 1.77
N SER A 25 -27.11 13.34 2.37
CA SER A 25 -26.90 14.11 3.59
C SER A 25 -26.57 15.60 3.33
N GLY A 26 -27.13 16.19 2.28
CA GLY A 26 -26.88 17.57 1.86
C GLY A 26 -27.42 18.63 2.82
N GLY A 27 -27.08 18.56 4.10
CA GLY A 27 -27.28 19.63 5.06
C GLY A 27 -26.52 20.89 4.62
N SER A 28 -27.05 22.06 5.00
CA SER A 28 -26.50 23.38 4.73
C SER A 28 -24.97 23.39 4.88
N GLY A 29 -24.25 23.37 3.75
CA GLY A 29 -22.80 23.26 3.72
C GLY A 29 -22.23 22.31 2.69
N ALA A 30 -23.02 21.40 2.11
CA ALA A 30 -22.55 20.49 1.05
C ALA A 30 -21.95 21.24 -0.16
N ALA A 31 -22.56 22.36 -0.57
CA ALA A 31 -22.06 23.24 -1.63
C ALA A 31 -20.77 23.99 -1.24
N LEU A 32 -20.50 24.16 0.06
CA LEU A 32 -19.31 24.83 0.58
C LEU A 32 -18.13 23.86 0.82
N ARG A 33 -18.36 22.54 0.82
CA ARG A 33 -17.31 21.52 0.99
C ARG A 33 -16.15 21.67 -0.01
N PRO A 34 -16.39 21.93 -1.31
CA PRO A 34 -15.30 22.17 -2.26
C PRO A 34 -14.48 23.41 -1.92
N LEU A 35 -15.12 24.48 -1.44
CA LEU A 35 -14.45 25.73 -1.04
C LEU A 35 -13.59 25.53 0.22
N VAL A 36 -14.14 24.85 1.23
CA VAL A 36 -13.39 24.49 2.45
C VAL A 36 -12.23 23.55 2.09
N ALA A 37 -12.47 22.57 1.22
CA ALA A 37 -11.43 21.66 0.76
C ALA A 37 -10.32 22.39 -0.01
N PHE A 38 -10.67 23.37 -0.85
CA PHE A 38 -9.71 24.23 -1.53
C PHE A 38 -8.83 24.96 -0.51
N TYR A 39 -9.42 25.70 0.43
CA TYR A 39 -8.66 26.45 1.43
C TYR A 39 -7.89 25.57 2.43
N SER A 40 -8.37 24.34 2.68
CA SER A 40 -7.66 23.36 3.50
C SER A 40 -6.37 22.85 2.84
N LYS A 41 -6.35 22.81 1.50
CA LYS A 41 -5.25 22.26 0.69
C LYS A 41 -4.28 23.33 0.16
N LEU A 42 -4.49 24.61 0.45
CA LEU A 42 -3.45 25.61 0.20
C LEU A 42 -2.16 25.14 0.88
N PRO A 43 -1.00 25.28 0.23
CA PRO A 43 0.27 24.91 0.85
C PRO A 43 0.44 25.72 2.14
N LYS A 44 0.30 25.08 3.29
CA LYS A 44 0.49 25.67 4.61
C LYS A 44 1.84 25.20 5.15
N GLY A 45 2.75 26.15 5.34
CA GLY A 45 4.04 25.91 6.00
C GLY A 45 5.01 25.00 5.24
N GLU A 46 6.12 24.69 5.91
CA GLU A 46 7.23 23.91 5.35
C GLU A 46 6.80 22.51 4.93
N ALA A 47 7.34 22.07 3.79
CA ALA A 47 7.03 20.77 3.20
C ALA A 47 7.25 19.62 4.19
N THR A 48 6.42 18.58 4.10
CA THR A 48 6.58 17.35 4.90
C THR A 48 8.02 16.86 4.80
N ALA A 49 8.68 16.71 5.95
CA ALA A 49 10.08 16.32 6.01
C ALA A 49 10.33 15.06 5.17
N ALA A 50 11.35 15.12 4.31
CA ALA A 50 11.71 13.99 3.46
C ALA A 50 11.97 12.75 4.34
N PRO A 51 11.55 11.55 3.91
CA PRO A 51 11.74 10.33 4.68
C PRO A 51 13.24 10.09 4.89
N GLY A 52 13.70 10.28 6.13
CA GLY A 52 15.09 10.07 6.53
C GLY A 52 15.46 8.60 6.67
N GLY A 53 16.76 8.32 6.69
CA GLY A 53 17.31 6.99 7.01
C GLY A 53 16.94 5.90 6.00
N PHE A 54 16.64 4.69 6.49
CA PHE A 54 16.32 3.52 5.67
C PHE A 54 15.00 3.68 4.89
N LYS A 55 14.06 4.48 5.40
CA LYS A 55 12.75 4.72 4.77
C LYS A 55 12.86 5.39 3.40
N LYS A 56 13.95 6.11 3.12
CA LYS A 56 14.19 6.77 1.83
C LYS A 56 14.24 5.80 0.65
N PHE A 57 14.60 4.54 0.89
CA PHE A 57 14.71 3.54 -0.17
C PHE A 57 13.35 2.93 -0.56
N PHE A 58 12.29 3.22 0.20
CA PHE A 58 10.95 2.65 -0.01
C PHE A 58 9.89 3.70 -0.34
N VAL A 59 10.22 5.00 -0.24
CA VAL A 59 9.24 6.09 -0.36
C VAL A 59 9.71 7.15 -1.34
N GLY A 60 8.79 7.60 -2.19
CA GLY A 60 8.98 8.74 -3.09
C GLY A 60 9.93 8.45 -4.25
N ARG A 61 10.57 9.51 -4.77
CA ARG A 61 11.47 9.44 -5.95
C ARG A 61 12.71 8.56 -5.71
N ASN A 62 13.10 8.37 -4.45
CA ASN A 62 14.26 7.58 -4.06
C ASN A 62 13.93 6.10 -3.79
N ALA A 63 12.69 5.68 -4.07
CA ALA A 63 12.29 4.28 -4.00
C ALA A 63 13.15 3.45 -4.97
N THR A 64 13.96 2.53 -4.42
CA THR A 64 14.90 1.73 -5.21
C THR A 64 14.97 0.31 -4.68
N ALA A 65 15.36 -0.65 -5.54
CA ALA A 65 15.52 -2.06 -5.18
C ALA A 65 16.84 -2.37 -4.41
N LYS A 66 17.65 -1.35 -4.12
CA LYS A 66 18.94 -1.49 -3.40
C LYS A 66 18.85 -2.29 -2.10
N PRO A 67 17.91 -2.03 -1.17
CA PRO A 67 17.79 -2.81 0.06
C PRO A 67 17.47 -4.29 -0.21
N LEU A 68 16.68 -4.60 -1.24
CA LEU A 68 16.40 -5.99 -1.62
C LEU A 68 17.67 -6.70 -2.11
N LEU A 69 18.44 -6.07 -3.00
CA LEU A 69 19.71 -6.61 -3.48
C LEU A 69 20.73 -6.78 -2.35
N ALA A 70 20.77 -5.85 -1.40
CA ALA A 70 21.64 -5.95 -0.23
C ALA A 70 21.28 -7.17 0.64
N VAL A 71 19.99 -7.46 0.83
CA VAL A 71 19.54 -8.65 1.56
C VAL A 71 19.94 -9.93 0.82
N ILE A 72 19.70 -10.00 -0.49
CA ILE A 72 20.06 -11.18 -1.30
C ILE A 72 21.56 -11.44 -1.21
N LEU A 73 22.38 -10.41 -1.43
CA LEU A 73 23.83 -10.55 -1.32
C LEU A 73 24.24 -10.97 0.09
N GLY A 74 23.70 -10.32 1.13
CA GLY A 74 24.02 -10.67 2.52
C GLY A 74 23.73 -12.14 2.85
N LEU A 75 22.56 -12.64 2.46
CA LEU A 75 22.20 -14.05 2.66
C LEU A 75 23.12 -14.99 1.87
N TRP A 76 23.48 -14.62 0.65
CA TRP A 76 24.37 -15.43 -0.18
C TRP A 76 25.78 -15.54 0.41
N THR A 77 26.36 -14.42 0.86
CA THR A 77 27.69 -14.42 1.49
C THR A 77 27.69 -15.21 2.80
N ILE A 78 26.64 -15.06 3.62
CA ILE A 78 26.51 -15.80 4.89
C ILE A 78 26.40 -17.30 4.59
N GLY A 79 25.52 -17.69 3.66
CA GLY A 79 25.34 -19.08 3.26
C GLY A 79 26.63 -19.70 2.75
N TYR A 80 27.34 -19.02 1.86
CA TYR A 80 28.65 -19.48 1.36
C TYR A 80 29.68 -19.62 2.48
N THR A 81 29.72 -18.68 3.43
CA THR A 81 30.68 -18.76 4.54
C THR A 81 30.40 -19.97 5.44
N ILE A 82 29.12 -20.28 5.70
CA ILE A 82 28.71 -21.47 6.46
C ILE A 82 29.08 -22.74 5.71
N ASP A 83 28.71 -22.83 4.43
CA ASP A 83 29.01 -23.99 3.58
C ASP A 83 30.52 -24.22 3.45
N TYR A 84 31.30 -23.14 3.35
CA TYR A 84 32.74 -23.21 3.32
C TYR A 84 33.33 -23.80 4.60
N GLN A 85 32.87 -23.33 5.76
CA GLN A 85 33.38 -23.79 7.05
C GLN A 85 32.91 -25.21 7.39
N MET A 86 31.68 -25.59 7.04
CA MET A 86 31.10 -26.88 7.40
C MET A 86 31.47 -27.99 6.42
N HIS A 87 31.48 -27.68 5.12
CA HIS A 87 31.59 -28.67 4.06
C HIS A 87 32.87 -28.48 3.23
N LEU A 88 32.99 -27.39 2.47
CA LEU A 88 34.01 -27.25 1.43
C LEU A 88 35.45 -27.35 1.97
N LYS A 89 35.71 -26.85 3.18
CA LYS A 89 37.05 -26.89 3.79
C LYS A 89 37.48 -28.29 4.24
N HIS A 90 36.54 -29.16 4.59
CA HIS A 90 36.83 -30.51 5.09
C HIS A 90 36.81 -31.58 3.99
N HIS A 91 36.34 -31.22 2.80
CA HIS A 91 36.15 -32.12 1.65
C HIS A 91 37.45 -32.69 1.03
N LYS A 92 38.63 -32.27 1.49
CA LYS A 92 39.94 -32.79 1.02
C LYS A 92 40.60 -33.79 1.97
N ASN A 93 40.18 -33.88 3.23
CA ASN A 93 40.85 -34.71 4.24
C ASN A 93 40.22 -36.10 4.41
N HIS A 94 39.14 -36.41 3.69
CA HIS A 94 38.47 -37.70 3.70
C HIS A 94 38.06 -38.04 2.26
N PRO A 95 38.68 -39.04 1.60
CA PRO A 95 38.09 -39.64 0.41
C PRO A 95 36.78 -40.32 0.79
N HIS A 96 35.76 -40.19 -0.07
CA HIS A 96 34.60 -41.08 -0.05
C HIS A 96 35.00 -42.46 -0.54
#